data_AF-A0A1I1SAF9-F1
#
_entry.id   AF-A0A1I1SAF9-F1
#
_cell.length_a   1.000
_cell.length_b   1.000
_cell.length_c   1.000
_cell.angle_alpha   90.00
_cell.angle_beta   90.00
_cell.angle_gamma   90.00
#
_symmetry.space_group_name_H-M   'P 1'
#
loop_
_entity.id
_entity.type
_entity.pdbx_description
1 polymer ?
#
loop_
_entity_poly.entity_id
_entity_poly.type
_entity_poly.pdbx_seq_one_letter_code
_entity_poly.pdbx_strand_id
1 'polypeptide(L)'
;MKIEPIIYETTRGIYSVEDKLSIASLILFCWKLGNKRFCELLYTNNHEKFISDLSEEYSKYEIDLSVKLADKQIKNCFEKTIQKVIEKYDADGYLKALYQRDEFALVIDQIVNYHFDKMEIKKFTKNVSKQLALMF
;
A
#
# COMPACT_ATOMS: atom_id res chain seq x y z
N MET A 1 -0.91 2.89 -12.74
CA MET A 1 0.39 2.23 -12.46
C MET A 1 0.29 0.78 -12.94
N LYS A 2 1.38 0.19 -13.47
CA LYS A 2 1.43 -1.24 -13.86
C LYS A 2 2.44 -1.96 -12.98
N ILE A 3 1.98 -2.56 -11.89
CA ILE A 3 2.84 -3.20 -10.88
C ILE A 3 3.18 -4.65 -11.25
N GLU A 4 2.36 -5.27 -12.10
CA GLU A 4 2.45 -6.65 -12.54
C GLU A 4 3.81 -7.01 -13.17
N PRO A 5 4.40 -6.17 -14.06
CA PRO A 5 5.71 -6.47 -14.62
C PRO A 5 6.84 -6.49 -13.59
N ILE A 6 6.73 -5.68 -12.52
CA ILE A 6 7.72 -5.68 -11.44
C ILE A 6 7.61 -7.00 -10.68
N ILE A 7 6.39 -7.37 -10.25
CA ILE A 7 6.12 -8.61 -9.53
C ILE A 7 6.63 -9.82 -10.33
N TYR A 8 6.33 -9.89 -11.63
CA TYR A 8 6.78 -10.99 -12.49
C TYR A 8 8.31 -11.09 -12.55
N GLU A 9 9.01 -9.96 -12.70
CA GLU A 9 10.46 -9.94 -12.81
C GLU A 9 11.15 -10.28 -11.49
N THR A 10 10.68 -9.75 -10.37
CA THR A 10 11.28 -9.95 -9.05
C THR A 10 11.00 -11.32 -8.45
N THR A 11 9.87 -11.95 -8.80
CA THR A 11 9.52 -13.30 -8.35
C THR A 11 10.00 -14.41 -9.28
N ARG A 12 10.61 -14.08 -10.43
CA ARG A 12 11.10 -15.06 -11.42
C ARG A 12 12.03 -16.12 -10.83
N GLY A 13 12.79 -15.75 -9.80
CA GLY A 13 13.74 -16.64 -9.13
C GLY A 13 13.09 -17.73 -8.28
N ILE A 14 11.81 -17.60 -7.90
CA ILE A 14 11.08 -18.63 -7.15
C ILE A 14 10.68 -19.76 -8.12
N TYR A 15 10.80 -21.03 -7.71
CA TYR A 15 10.37 -22.14 -8.56
C TYR A 15 8.86 -22.40 -8.45
N SER A 16 8.37 -22.45 -7.20
CA SER A 16 6.97 -22.67 -6.86
C SER A 16 6.06 -21.57 -7.43
N VAL A 17 5.01 -21.99 -8.14
CA VAL A 17 3.99 -21.07 -8.64
C VAL A 17 3.14 -20.52 -7.50
N GLU A 18 2.84 -21.35 -6.49
CA GLU A 18 2.08 -20.97 -5.31
C GLU A 18 2.76 -19.82 -4.56
N ASP A 19 4.08 -19.92 -4.33
CA ASP A 19 4.80 -18.88 -3.60
C ASP A 19 4.90 -17.58 -4.42
N LYS A 20 4.98 -17.65 -5.76
CA LYS A 20 4.86 -16.45 -6.63
C LYS A 20 3.49 -15.80 -6.51
N LEU A 21 2.43 -16.62 -6.55
CA LEU A 21 1.06 -16.16 -6.44
C LEU A 21 0.81 -15.54 -5.07
N SER A 22 1.37 -16.09 -3.99
CA SER A 22 1.26 -15.53 -2.64
C SER A 22 1.77 -14.08 -2.57
N ILE A 23 2.97 -13.82 -3.10
CA ILE A 23 3.55 -12.47 -3.19
C ILE A 23 2.69 -11.57 -4.08
N ALA A 24 2.28 -12.07 -5.24
CA ALA A 24 1.48 -11.29 -6.19
C ALA A 24 0.12 -10.90 -5.60
N SER A 25 -0.57 -11.83 -4.95
CA SER A 25 -1.87 -11.63 -4.30
C SER A 25 -1.78 -10.54 -3.25
N LEU A 26 -0.83 -10.65 -2.31
CA LEU A 26 -0.65 -9.64 -1.26
C LEU A 26 -0.40 -8.24 -1.85
N ILE A 27 0.56 -8.12 -2.78
CA ILE A 27 0.94 -6.81 -3.33
C ILE A 27 -0.20 -6.20 -4.16
N LEU A 28 -0.85 -7.00 -5.00
CA LEU A 28 -1.97 -6.53 -5.82
C LEU A 28 -3.18 -6.18 -4.96
N PHE A 29 -3.44 -6.96 -3.92
CA PHE A 29 -4.53 -6.68 -2.98
C PHE A 29 -4.32 -5.35 -2.27
N CYS A 30 -3.15 -5.13 -1.66
CA CYS A 30 -2.81 -3.85 -1.04
C CYS A 30 -2.87 -2.68 -2.03
N TRP A 31 -2.40 -2.89 -3.26
CA TRP A 31 -2.47 -1.87 -4.32
C TRP A 31 -3.93 -1.51 -4.67
N LYS A 32 -4.85 -2.49 -4.69
CA LYS A 32 -6.27 -2.27 -4.94
C LYS A 32 -7.01 -1.61 -3.78
N LEU A 33 -6.53 -1.77 -2.54
CA LEU A 33 -7.06 -1.06 -1.37
C LEU A 33 -6.65 0.42 -1.31
N GLY A 34 -5.84 0.89 -2.25
CA GLY A 34 -5.43 2.28 -2.37
C GLY A 34 -4.28 2.68 -1.45
N ASN A 35 -3.96 3.97 -1.45
CA ASN A 35 -2.72 4.49 -0.87
C ASN A 35 -2.55 4.15 0.61
N LYS A 36 -3.63 4.11 1.39
CA LYS A 36 -3.58 3.85 2.84
C LYS A 36 -2.94 2.51 3.19
N ARG A 37 -3.37 1.41 2.54
CA ARG A 37 -2.82 0.07 2.81
C ARG A 37 -1.56 -0.17 2.01
N PHE A 38 -1.48 0.42 0.83
CA PHE A 38 -0.30 0.27 -0.02
C PHE A 38 0.94 0.92 0.60
N CYS A 39 0.85 2.11 1.19
CA CYS A 39 2.00 2.73 1.84
C CYS A 39 2.46 1.96 3.10
N GLU A 40 1.53 1.38 3.86
CA GLU A 40 1.84 0.50 5.00
C GLU A 40 2.62 -0.74 4.55
N LEU A 41 2.20 -1.38 3.44
CA LEU A 41 2.95 -2.50 2.83
C LEU A 41 4.36 -2.08 2.42
N LEU A 42 4.54 -0.89 1.84
CA LEU A 42 5.85 -0.48 1.31
C LEU A 42 6.85 -0.08 2.40
N TYR A 43 6.39 0.51 3.50
CA TYR A 43 7.25 1.18 4.47
C TYR A 43 7.21 0.61 5.89
N THR A 44 6.43 -0.44 6.15
CA THR A 44 6.45 -1.12 7.45
C THR A 44 7.81 -1.75 7.74
N ASN A 45 8.24 -1.65 8.99
CA ASN A 45 9.43 -2.38 9.46
C ASN A 45 9.11 -3.84 9.82
N ASN A 46 7.83 -4.20 9.89
CA ASN A 46 7.38 -5.54 10.28
C ASN A 46 6.27 -6.02 9.33
N HIS A 47 6.70 -6.65 8.23
CA HIS A 47 5.81 -7.20 7.21
C HIS A 47 5.02 -8.42 7.72
N GLU A 48 5.58 -9.23 8.62
CA GLU A 48 4.88 -10.37 9.21
C GLU A 48 3.65 -9.92 10.00
N LYS A 49 3.83 -8.90 10.86
CA LYS A 49 2.73 -8.30 11.60
C LYS A 49 1.72 -7.65 10.66
N PHE A 50 2.18 -6.87 9.68
CA PHE A 50 1.29 -6.24 8.70
C PHE A 50 0.42 -7.27 7.96
N ILE A 51 1.01 -8.38 7.50
CA ILE A 51 0.28 -9.46 6.80
C ILE A 51 -0.72 -10.12 7.74
N SER A 52 -0.34 -10.36 9.00
CA SER A 52 -1.23 -10.93 10.01
C SER A 52 -2.43 -10.02 10.28
N ASP A 53 -2.19 -8.74 10.55
CA ASP A 53 -3.23 -7.73 10.83
C ASP A 53 -4.17 -7.58 9.62
N LEU A 54 -3.62 -7.55 8.40
CA LEU A 54 -4.39 -7.46 7.16
C LEU A 54 -5.23 -8.74 6.91
N SER A 55 -4.67 -9.91 7.17
CA SER A 55 -5.39 -11.18 7.02
C SER A 55 -6.54 -11.29 8.02
N GLU A 56 -6.37 -10.78 9.25
CA GLU A 56 -7.43 -10.72 10.25
C GLU A 56 -8.55 -9.76 9.84
N GLU A 57 -8.20 -8.55 9.39
CA GLU A 57 -9.15 -7.53 8.92
C GLU A 57 -10.01 -8.05 7.77
N TYR A 58 -9.43 -8.82 6.86
CA TYR A 58 -10.10 -9.38 5.68
C TYR A 58 -10.46 -10.87 5.83
N SER A 59 -10.46 -11.41 7.04
CA SER A 59 -10.74 -12.83 7.33
C SER A 59 -12.12 -13.32 6.90
N LYS A 60 -13.09 -12.40 6.75
CA LYS A 60 -14.44 -12.69 6.24
C LYS A 60 -14.48 -12.91 4.74
N TYR A 61 -13.41 -12.58 4.02
CA TYR A 61 -13.26 -12.81 2.59
C TYR A 61 -12.46 -14.10 2.39
N GLU A 62 -12.81 -14.91 1.40
CA GLU A 62 -12.09 -16.13 1.02
C GLU A 62 -10.79 -15.79 0.25
N ILE A 63 -9.92 -14.99 0.87
CA ILE A 63 -8.66 -14.53 0.28
C ILE A 63 -7.51 -14.95 1.19
N ASP A 64 -6.52 -15.62 0.61
CA ASP A 64 -5.26 -15.93 1.28
C ASP A 64 -4.22 -14.84 0.95
N LEU A 65 -3.78 -14.12 1.98
CA LEU A 65 -2.76 -13.07 1.91
C LEU A 65 -1.42 -13.51 2.53
N SER A 66 -1.30 -14.77 2.93
CA SER A 66 -0.11 -15.27 3.60
C SER A 66 1.09 -15.29 2.65
N VAL A 67 2.27 -14.96 3.18
CA VAL A 67 3.55 -15.07 2.46
C VAL A 67 4.55 -15.73 3.42
N LYS A 68 5.25 -16.75 2.93
CA LYS A 68 6.22 -17.53 3.73
C LYS A 68 7.53 -16.78 3.92
N LEU A 69 7.51 -15.66 4.65
CA LEU A 69 8.68 -14.79 4.87
C LEU A 69 9.81 -15.44 5.69
N ALA A 70 9.56 -16.57 6.34
CA ALA A 70 10.60 -17.39 6.96
C ALA A 70 11.55 -18.04 5.92
N ASP A 71 11.08 -18.27 4.69
CA ASP A 71 11.92 -18.72 3.60
C ASP A 71 12.74 -17.55 3.04
N LYS A 72 14.07 -17.70 3.04
CA LYS A 72 15.00 -16.65 2.63
C LYS A 72 14.85 -16.25 1.17
N GLN A 73 14.55 -17.19 0.27
CA GLN A 73 14.37 -16.90 -1.15
C GLN A 73 13.08 -16.13 -1.39
N ILE A 74 11.98 -16.55 -0.76
CA ILE A 74 10.69 -15.87 -0.82
C ILE A 74 10.81 -14.46 -0.25
N LYS A 75 11.40 -14.32 0.94
CA LYS A 75 11.63 -13.03 1.59
C LYS A 75 12.45 -12.07 0.72
N ASN A 76 13.57 -12.54 0.16
CA ASN A 76 14.41 -11.70 -0.71
C ASN A 76 13.66 -11.24 -1.96
N CYS A 77 12.87 -12.12 -2.59
CA CYS A 77 12.05 -11.77 -3.74
C CYS A 77 10.96 -10.76 -3.36
N PHE A 78 10.29 -10.94 -2.22
CA PHE A 78 9.30 -10.03 -1.69
C PHE A 78 9.88 -8.63 -1.43
N GLU A 79 10.98 -8.54 -0.67
CA GLU A 79 11.67 -7.27 -0.37
C GLU A 79 12.16 -6.57 -1.64
N LYS A 80 12.73 -7.32 -2.59
CA LYS A 80 13.14 -6.78 -3.90
C LYS A 80 11.95 -6.23 -4.68
N THR A 81 10.78 -6.86 -4.58
CA THR A 81 9.55 -6.36 -5.21
C THR A 81 9.14 -5.03 -4.62
N ILE A 82 9.08 -4.93 -3.29
CA ILE A 82 8.78 -3.67 -2.59
C ILE A 82 9.75 -2.57 -2.99
N GLN A 83 11.06 -2.85 -2.96
CA GLN A 83 12.08 -1.88 -3.30
C GLN A 83 11.91 -1.32 -4.72
N LYS A 84 11.70 -2.20 -5.71
CA LYS A 84 11.48 -1.75 -7.10
C LYS A 84 10.16 -1.01 -7.30
N VAL A 85 9.14 -1.35 -6.51
CA VAL A 85 7.87 -0.61 -6.51
C VAL A 85 8.11 0.80 -5.99
N ILE A 86 8.80 0.97 -4.86
CA ILE A 86 9.16 2.29 -4.30
C ILE A 86 9.96 3.11 -5.32
N GLU A 87 11.03 2.54 -5.88
CA GLU A 87 11.89 3.22 -6.87
C GLU A 87 11.11 3.74 -8.09
N LYS A 88 10.11 2.99 -8.54
CA LYS A 88 9.34 3.33 -9.74
C LYS A 88 8.14 4.23 -9.46
N TYR A 89 7.52 4.09 -8.30
CA TYR A 89 6.19 4.61 -8.04
C TYR A 89 6.09 5.56 -6.85
N ASP A 90 7.15 5.70 -6.07
CA ASP A 90 7.23 6.64 -4.96
C ASP A 90 8.56 7.41 -4.96
N ALA A 91 9.05 7.75 -6.16
CA ALA A 91 10.28 8.51 -6.33
C ALA A 91 10.19 9.94 -5.77
N ASP A 92 8.97 10.49 -5.68
CA ASP A 92 8.67 11.78 -5.04
C ASP A 92 8.47 11.68 -3.52
N GLY A 93 8.36 10.45 -2.99
CA GLY A 93 8.16 10.17 -1.58
C GLY A 93 6.74 10.45 -1.05
N TYR A 94 5.74 10.60 -1.92
CA TYR A 94 4.36 10.86 -1.50
C TYR A 94 3.77 9.73 -0.65
N LEU A 95 3.89 8.46 -1.06
CA LEU A 95 3.42 7.31 -0.26
C LEU A 95 4.20 7.19 1.05
N LYS A 96 5.50 7.51 1.04
CA LYS A 96 6.29 7.61 2.27
C LYS A 96 5.75 8.66 3.23
N ALA A 97 5.42 9.84 2.71
CA ALA A 97 4.82 10.93 3.50
C ALA A 97 3.47 10.51 4.10
N LEU A 98 2.63 9.81 3.33
CA LEU A 98 1.37 9.24 3.82
C LEU A 98 1.59 8.22 4.96
N TYR A 99 2.56 7.32 4.80
CA TYR A 99 2.93 6.36 5.85
C TYR A 99 3.39 7.08 7.12
N GLN A 100 4.17 8.15 6.98
CA GLN A 100 4.67 8.99 8.08
C GLN A 100 3.63 9.93 8.67
N ARG A 101 2.37 9.91 8.19
CA ARG A 101 1.28 10.78 8.62
C ARG A 101 1.57 12.27 8.41
N ASP A 102 2.30 12.61 7.35
CA ASP A 102 2.48 14.00 6.95
C ASP A 102 1.11 14.65 6.68
N GLU A 103 0.84 15.77 7.35
CA GLU A 103 -0.49 16.38 7.36
C GLU A 103 -0.89 16.88 5.97
N PHE A 104 0.05 17.40 5.18
CA PHE A 104 -0.24 17.90 3.84
C PHE A 104 -0.54 16.75 2.87
N ALA A 105 0.27 15.69 2.91
CA ALA A 105 0.02 14.48 2.13
C ALA A 105 -1.34 13.87 2.48
N LEU A 106 -1.71 13.79 3.76
CA LEU A 106 -3.00 13.27 4.20
C LEU A 106 -4.17 14.11 3.66
N VAL A 107 -4.06 15.44 3.64
CA VAL A 107 -5.09 16.32 3.07
C VAL A 107 -5.22 16.09 1.56
N ILE A 108 -4.10 15.97 0.83
CA ILE A 108 -4.13 15.65 -0.62
C ILE A 108 -4.84 14.31 -0.86
N ASP A 109 -4.47 13.27 -0.11
CA ASP A 109 -5.06 11.93 -0.26
C ASP A 109 -6.57 11.95 0.01
N GLN A 110 -7.00 12.70 1.02
CA GLN A 110 -8.42 12.90 1.30
C GLN A 110 -9.14 13.61 0.16
N ILE A 111 -8.56 14.66 -0.42
CA ILE A 111 -9.15 15.40 -1.55
C ILE A 111 -9.31 14.48 -2.76
N VAL A 112 -8.27 13.71 -3.10
CA VAL A 112 -8.26 12.84 -4.29
C VAL A 112 -9.25 11.69 -4.15
N ASN A 113 -9.38 11.10 -2.96
CA ASN A 113 -10.27 9.97 -2.70
C ASN A 113 -11.68 10.40 -2.24
N TYR A 114 -11.99 11.70 -2.23
CA TYR A 114 -13.31 12.19 -1.85
C TYR A 114 -14.35 11.91 -2.94
N HIS A 115 -15.48 11.30 -2.57
CA HIS A 115 -16.63 11.19 -3.47
C HIS A 115 -17.43 12.50 -3.46
N PHE A 116 -17.41 13.22 -4.60
CA PHE A 116 -18.02 14.55 -4.73
C PHE A 116 -19.56 14.49 -4.82
N ASP A 117 -20.26 14.47 -3.67
CA ASP A 117 -21.69 14.82 -3.56
C ASP A 117 -21.88 16.26 -3.01
N LYS A 118 -22.87 17.00 -3.54
CA LYS A 118 -23.04 18.46 -3.44
C LYS A 118 -23.07 19.01 -2.01
N MET A 119 -23.76 18.34 -1.07
CA MET A 119 -23.83 18.78 0.34
C MET A 119 -22.56 18.47 1.13
N GLU A 120 -21.87 17.42 0.70
CA GLU A 120 -20.72 16.83 1.36
C GLU A 120 -19.45 17.64 1.02
N ILE A 121 -19.33 18.10 -0.22
CA ILE A 121 -18.28 19.02 -0.70
C ILE A 121 -18.20 20.29 0.16
N LYS A 122 -19.33 20.90 0.54
CA LYS A 122 -19.32 22.15 1.34
C LYS A 122 -18.79 21.93 2.76
N LYS A 123 -19.04 20.75 3.34
CA LYS A 123 -18.49 20.37 4.65
C LYS A 123 -17.01 20.03 4.54
N PHE A 124 -16.64 19.27 3.52
CA PHE A 124 -15.26 18.88 3.24
C PHE A 124 -14.35 20.10 3.02
N THR A 125 -14.73 20.99 2.10
CA THR A 125 -13.99 22.23 1.82
C THR A 125 -13.83 23.10 3.07
N LYS A 126 -14.85 23.22 3.92
CA LYS A 126 -14.76 23.96 5.19
C LYS A 126 -13.76 23.33 6.17
N ASN A 127 -13.64 22.00 6.20
CA ASN A 127 -12.67 21.31 7.05
C ASN A 127 -11.24 21.45 6.53
N VAL A 128 -11.03 21.29 5.22
CA VAL A 128 -9.71 21.51 4.58
C VAL A 128 -9.24 22.95 4.81
N SER A 129 -10.10 23.95 4.61
CA SER A 129 -9.74 25.35 4.87
C SER A 129 -9.37 25.62 6.33
N LYS A 130 -10.01 24.95 7.29
CA LYS A 130 -9.65 25.05 8.71
C LYS A 130 -8.29 24.41 9.00
N GLN A 131 -8.01 23.24 8.44
CA GLN A 131 -6.73 22.56 8.63
C GLN A 131 -5.58 23.39 8.06
N LEU A 132 -5.74 23.92 6.84
CA LEU A 132 -4.77 24.83 6.24
C LEU A 132 -4.55 26.09 7.08
N ALA A 133 -5.62 26.69 7.62
CA ALA A 133 -5.52 27.88 8.47
C ALA A 133 -4.83 27.65 9.82
N LEU A 134 -4.67 26.39 10.26
CA LEU A 134 -3.93 26.05 11.49
C LEU A 134 -2.44 25.81 11.23
N MET A 135 -2.03 25.65 9.96
CA MET A 135 -0.64 25.45 9.54
C MET A 135 0.11 26.76 9.26
N PHE A 136 -0.59 27.90 9.24
CA PHE A 136 -0.06 29.25 9.00
C PHE A 136 -0.40 30.17 10.18
#